data_AF-A0AAV1Q6G2-F1
#
_entry.id   AF-A0AAV1Q6G2-F1
#
_cell.length_a   1.000
_cell.length_b   1.000
_cell.length_c   1.000
_cell.angle_alpha   90.00
_cell.angle_beta   90.00
_cell.angle_gamma   90.00
#
_symmetry.space_group_name_H-M   'P 1'
#
loop_
_entity.id
_entity.type
_entity.pdbx_description
1 polymer ?
#
loop_
_entity_poly.entity_id
_entity_poly.type
_entity_poly.pdbx_seq_one_letter_code
_entity_poly.pdbx_strand_id
1 'polypeptide(L)'
;MLKVLLSTRKCSSFVSRMRYVDRLKQDDDACSAALQTGRMFLFHRLNPLLQNTERGTFRPATLTCSDVQSVLENLGADGSLLKESVLIGCSEQNQAEFCLDVGRLDQAAVEEMVTGSFVDLRKSFFLLSGAEAPLVAKGQALLRWHQTSGFSSATGQPTRRNQAGSQRVCSSSGIISYPTMCPVVIVLVSDGTRCVLGRQAAFPRGMYSALAGFCDMGESLEEALCREVAEEVGLEVLSVSYSSSQHWPFPHSSFMLGCHASVSPAHTQLIVDRSELEDARWFSLQEVMSALQVKPRRGDPPPLWLPPKHAIAHRLITEWTQLMQTVS
;
A
#
# COMPACT_ATOMS: atom_id res chain seq x y z
N MET A 1 8.25 -2.00 -26.96
CA MET A 1 9.41 -1.73 -26.06
C MET A 1 8.93 -0.79 -24.96
N LEU A 2 8.70 -1.32 -23.75
CA LEU A 2 8.04 -0.62 -22.66
C LEU A 2 8.98 0.44 -22.05
N LYS A 3 8.71 1.73 -22.24
CA LYS A 3 9.37 2.81 -21.49
C LYS A 3 8.56 3.07 -20.23
N VAL A 4 8.99 2.48 -19.11
CA VAL A 4 8.54 2.94 -17.79
C VAL A 4 9.09 4.35 -17.60
N LEU A 5 8.23 5.37 -17.79
CA LEU A 5 8.56 6.76 -17.49
C LEU A 5 8.66 6.91 -15.97
N LEU A 6 9.87 6.70 -15.43
CA LEU A 6 10.23 7.17 -14.11
C LEU A 6 10.09 8.69 -14.12
N SER A 7 9.22 9.24 -13.26
CA SER A 7 9.13 10.67 -12.94
C SER A 7 10.52 11.30 -13.01
N THR A 8 10.66 12.44 -13.70
CA THR A 8 11.91 13.19 -13.93
C THR A 8 12.63 13.52 -12.61
N ARG A 9 13.42 12.56 -12.11
CA ARG A 9 14.28 12.71 -10.94
C ARG A 9 15.58 13.34 -11.40
N LYS A 10 16.05 14.39 -10.73
CA LYS A 10 17.42 14.86 -10.89
C LYS A 10 18.35 13.70 -10.47
N CYS A 11 18.98 13.03 -11.44
CA CYS A 11 19.74 11.77 -11.26
C CYS A 11 20.76 11.77 -10.10
N SER A 12 21.22 12.94 -9.65
CA SER A 12 22.22 13.08 -8.59
C SER A 12 21.72 12.69 -7.18
N SER A 13 20.47 12.99 -6.79
CA SER A 13 19.99 12.69 -5.43
C SER A 13 19.53 11.24 -5.23
N PHE A 14 19.04 10.59 -6.29
CA PHE A 14 18.48 9.23 -6.19
C PHE A 14 19.53 8.19 -5.81
N VAL A 15 20.65 8.15 -6.53
CA VAL A 15 21.72 7.17 -6.27
C VAL A 15 22.29 7.36 -4.86
N SER A 16 22.52 8.60 -4.45
CA SER A 16 22.99 8.94 -3.11
C SER A 16 22.04 8.41 -2.03
N ARG A 17 20.73 8.67 -2.17
CA ARG A 17 19.71 8.20 -1.22
C ARG A 17 19.61 6.68 -1.14
N MET A 18 19.59 5.99 -2.29
CA MET A 18 19.45 4.53 -2.29
C MET A 18 20.68 3.87 -1.67
N ARG A 19 21.89 4.36 -1.96
CA ARG A 19 23.12 3.89 -1.30
C ARG A 19 23.15 4.20 0.18
N TYR A 20 22.65 5.36 0.60
CA TYR A 20 22.53 5.72 2.01
C TYR A 20 21.60 4.74 2.74
N VAL A 21 20.38 4.53 2.24
CA VAL A 21 19.42 3.58 2.82
C VAL A 21 19.96 2.15 2.81
N ASP A 22 20.63 1.72 1.74
CA ASP A 22 21.26 0.40 1.67
C ASP A 22 22.35 0.22 2.73
N ARG A 23 23.21 1.23 2.91
CA ARG A 23 24.20 1.24 4.00
C ARG A 23 23.55 1.09 5.36
N LEU A 24 22.48 1.86 5.65
CA LEU A 24 21.78 1.75 6.94
C LEU A 24 21.17 0.37 7.18
N LYS A 25 20.82 -0.38 6.13
CA LYS A 25 20.32 -1.76 6.28
C LYS A 25 21.40 -2.78 6.61
N GLN A 26 22.65 -2.50 6.21
CA GLN A 26 23.78 -3.42 6.33
C GLN A 26 24.67 -3.13 7.55
N ASP A 27 24.66 -1.90 8.06
CA ASP A 27 25.51 -1.41 9.13
C ASP A 27 24.64 -0.89 10.30
N ASP A 28 24.54 -1.71 11.35
CA ASP A 28 23.70 -1.43 12.53
C ASP A 28 24.20 -0.21 13.32
N ASP A 29 25.51 0.08 13.31
CA ASP A 29 26.09 1.25 13.98
C ASP A 29 25.73 2.52 13.21
N ALA A 30 25.86 2.50 11.88
CA ALA A 30 25.42 3.61 11.04
C ALA A 30 23.91 3.84 11.15
N CYS A 31 23.11 2.77 11.23
CA CYS A 31 21.67 2.87 11.43
C CYS A 31 21.32 3.47 12.79
N SER A 32 22.02 3.06 13.85
CA SER A 32 21.84 3.59 15.21
C SER A 32 22.19 5.07 15.29
N ALA A 33 23.27 5.49 14.64
CA ALA A 33 23.65 6.90 14.54
C ALA A 33 22.63 7.71 13.73
N ALA A 34 22.11 7.16 12.63
CA ALA A 34 21.09 7.79 11.81
C ALA A 34 19.74 7.95 12.54
N LEU A 35 19.39 7.01 13.42
CA LEU A 35 18.16 7.08 14.22
C LEU A 35 18.14 8.33 15.11
N GLN A 36 19.27 8.71 15.71
CA GLN A 36 19.37 9.86 16.61
C GLN A 36 19.00 11.21 15.94
N THR A 37 19.23 11.32 14.63
CA THR A 37 18.98 12.55 13.85
C THR A 37 17.87 12.37 12.81
N GLY A 38 17.25 11.19 12.79
CA GLY A 38 16.23 10.79 11.84
C GLY A 38 14.85 11.37 12.16
N ARG A 39 13.95 11.22 11.19
CA ARG A 39 12.51 11.48 11.36
C ARG A 39 11.82 10.22 11.82
N MET A 40 10.87 10.38 12.72
CA MET A 40 10.06 9.33 13.31
C MET A 40 8.60 9.52 12.92
N PHE A 41 7.97 8.44 12.47
CA PHE A 41 6.53 8.34 12.24
C PHE A 41 5.94 7.34 13.23
N LEU A 42 4.93 7.77 13.99
CA LEU A 42 4.29 6.90 14.97
C LEU A 42 3.08 6.18 14.40
N PHE A 43 2.93 4.95 14.87
CA PHE A 43 1.75 4.13 14.69
C PHE A 43 1.21 3.72 16.06
N HIS A 44 -0.09 3.50 16.16
CA HIS A 44 -0.71 2.85 17.33
C HIS A 44 -1.53 1.67 16.82
N ARG A 45 -1.08 0.45 17.13
CA ARG A 45 -1.70 -0.79 16.64
C ARG A 45 -1.89 -0.74 15.12
N LEU A 46 -0.82 -0.39 14.41
CA LEU A 46 -0.75 -0.26 12.95
C LEU A 46 -1.55 0.91 12.34
N ASN A 47 -2.15 1.79 13.14
CA ASN A 47 -2.81 3.00 12.67
C ASN A 47 -1.85 4.19 12.70
N PRO A 48 -1.61 4.90 11.59
CA PRO A 48 -0.67 6.03 11.54
C PRO A 48 -1.17 7.24 12.34
N LEU A 49 -0.24 7.93 12.99
CA LEU A 49 -0.47 9.26 13.56
C LEU A 49 -0.50 10.30 12.43
N LEU A 50 -1.65 10.96 12.24
CA LEU A 50 -1.82 12.01 11.24
C LEU A 50 -2.02 13.37 11.90
N GLN A 51 -1.51 14.41 11.25
CA GLN A 51 -1.72 15.80 11.60
C GLN A 51 -2.45 16.54 10.48
N ASN A 52 -3.34 17.45 10.86
CA ASN A 52 -3.98 18.35 9.91
C ASN A 52 -2.98 19.43 9.47
N THR A 53 -3.03 19.81 8.21
CA THR A 53 -2.25 20.90 7.63
C THR A 53 -3.10 22.17 7.57
N GLU A 54 -2.46 23.34 7.50
CA GLU A 54 -3.16 24.63 7.33
C GLU A 54 -4.12 24.67 6.12
N ARG A 55 -3.89 23.79 5.13
CA ARG A 55 -4.70 23.67 3.90
C ARG A 55 -5.88 22.71 4.04
N GLY A 56 -6.15 22.18 5.23
CA GLY A 56 -7.20 21.19 5.48
C GLY A 56 -6.92 19.79 4.92
N THR A 57 -5.67 19.52 4.50
CA THR A 57 -5.20 18.19 4.11
C THR A 57 -4.53 17.47 5.28
N PHE A 58 -4.37 16.15 5.21
CA PHE A 58 -3.66 15.40 6.24
C PHE A 58 -2.29 14.94 5.76
N ARG A 59 -1.34 14.91 6.69
CA ARG A 59 -0.01 14.32 6.53
C ARG A 59 0.37 13.49 7.74
N PRO A 60 1.31 12.54 7.62
CA PRO A 60 1.86 11.87 8.79
C PRO A 60 2.51 12.88 9.75
N ALA A 61 2.35 12.66 11.05
CA ALA A 61 3.07 13.43 12.06
C ALA A 61 4.56 13.07 11.98
N THR A 62 5.41 14.10 11.88
CA THR A 62 6.86 13.95 11.80
C THR A 62 7.46 14.38 13.13
N LEU A 63 8.09 13.44 13.82
CA LEU A 63 8.76 13.65 15.10
C LEU A 63 10.27 13.45 14.97
N THR A 64 11.03 13.96 15.92
CA THR A 64 12.45 13.61 16.11
C THR A 64 12.59 12.42 17.06
N CYS A 65 13.79 11.83 17.11
CA CYS A 65 14.11 10.79 18.10
C CYS A 65 13.90 11.30 19.55
N SER A 66 14.30 12.55 19.83
CA SER A 66 14.12 13.18 21.14
C SER A 66 12.66 13.40 21.52
N ASP A 67 11.80 13.76 20.55
CA ASP A 67 10.36 13.92 20.81
C ASP A 67 9.76 12.57 21.23
N VAL A 68 10.08 11.50 20.49
CA VAL A 68 9.58 10.15 20.80
C VAL A 68 10.14 9.66 22.13
N GLN A 69 11.42 9.88 22.41
CA GLN A 69 12.02 9.52 23.70
C GLN A 69 11.31 10.22 24.86
N SER A 70 11.01 11.52 24.72
CA SER A 70 10.27 12.27 25.73
C SER A 70 8.86 11.70 25.95
N VAL A 71 8.17 11.27 24.89
CA VAL A 71 6.87 10.58 25.00
C VAL A 71 7.01 9.27 25.78
N LEU A 72 8.01 8.45 25.46
CA LEU A 72 8.24 7.17 26.15
C LEU A 72 8.53 7.37 27.64
N GLU A 73 9.42 8.31 27.98
CA GLU A 73 9.82 8.59 29.37
C GLU A 73 8.65 9.10 30.21
N ASN A 74 7.85 10.04 29.68
CA ASN A 74 6.69 10.59 30.40
C ASN A 74 5.58 9.56 30.62
N LEU A 75 5.44 8.57 29.73
CA LEU A 75 4.47 7.49 29.87
C LEU A 75 5.02 6.27 30.63
N GLY A 76 6.22 6.39 31.22
CA GLY A 76 6.84 5.31 32.00
C GLY A 76 7.21 4.08 31.17
N ALA A 77 7.38 4.25 29.86
CA ALA A 77 7.69 3.17 28.95
C ALA A 77 9.20 2.88 28.93
N ASP A 78 9.56 1.62 28.70
CA ASP A 78 10.96 1.24 28.51
C ASP A 78 11.52 1.89 27.24
N GLY A 79 12.61 2.65 27.38
CA GLY A 79 13.34 3.27 26.26
C GLY A 79 13.86 2.25 25.23
N SER A 80 13.85 0.95 25.55
CA SER A 80 14.09 -0.13 24.59
C SER A 80 13.09 -0.14 23.42
N LEU A 81 11.90 0.45 23.56
CA LEU A 81 10.91 0.58 22.48
C LEU A 81 11.48 1.32 21.26
N LEU A 82 12.38 2.29 21.43
CA LEU A 82 13.02 2.95 20.28
C LEU A 82 13.84 1.98 19.42
N LYS A 83 14.37 0.91 20.00
CA LYS A 83 15.08 -0.16 19.28
C LYS A 83 14.11 -1.02 18.45
N GLU A 84 12.80 -0.93 18.71
CA GLU A 84 11.78 -1.56 17.88
C GLU A 84 11.42 -0.71 16.63
N SER A 85 12.00 0.49 16.46
CA SER A 85 11.77 1.32 15.27
C SER A 85 12.31 0.67 13.99
N VAL A 86 11.65 0.89 12.85
CA VAL A 86 12.00 0.29 11.56
C VAL A 86 12.35 1.38 10.55
N LEU A 87 13.44 1.20 9.80
CA LEU A 87 13.84 2.11 8.73
C LEU A 87 12.89 1.98 7.53
N ILE A 88 12.22 3.07 7.18
CA ILE A 88 11.28 3.13 6.06
C ILE A 88 11.81 3.92 4.86
N GLY A 89 12.86 4.73 5.01
CA GLY A 89 13.43 5.44 3.87
C GLY A 89 14.37 6.56 4.27
N CYS A 90 14.47 7.55 3.38
CA CYS A 90 15.12 8.81 3.67
C CYS A 90 14.51 9.95 2.84
N SER A 91 14.60 11.16 3.37
CA SER A 91 14.20 12.38 2.69
C SER A 91 15.10 12.72 1.50
N GLU A 92 14.72 13.72 0.69
CA GLU A 92 15.56 14.24 -0.40
C GLU A 92 16.92 14.78 0.09
N GLN A 93 17.06 15.09 1.38
CA GLN A 93 18.28 15.56 2.02
C GLN A 93 19.08 14.45 2.73
N ASN A 94 18.81 13.17 2.44
CA ASN A 94 19.43 12.02 3.14
C ASN A 94 19.16 11.98 4.66
N GLN A 95 18.06 12.55 5.14
CA GLN A 95 17.65 12.34 6.53
C GLN A 95 16.92 11.00 6.62
N ALA A 96 17.39 10.09 7.47
CA ALA A 96 16.76 8.79 7.65
C ALA A 96 15.33 8.92 8.21
N GLU A 97 14.44 8.07 7.73
CA GLU A 97 13.03 8.03 8.11
C GLU A 97 12.72 6.66 8.72
N PHE A 98 12.19 6.67 9.94
CA PHE A 98 11.85 5.50 10.73
C PHE A 98 10.39 5.52 11.13
N CYS A 99 9.81 4.34 11.39
CA CYS A 99 8.52 4.24 12.05
C CYS A 99 8.59 3.41 13.34
N LEU A 100 7.69 3.67 14.27
CA LEU A 100 7.55 2.93 15.52
C LEU A 100 6.07 2.72 15.86
N ASP A 101 5.69 1.50 16.24
CA ASP A 101 4.37 1.22 16.77
C ASP A 101 4.38 1.33 18.31
N VAL A 102 3.68 2.33 18.83
CA VAL A 102 3.53 2.60 20.28
C VAL A 102 2.23 2.01 20.83
N GLY A 103 1.66 1.00 20.19
CA GLY A 103 0.38 0.37 20.57
C GLY A 103 0.31 -0.25 21.97
N ARG A 104 1.45 -0.34 22.68
CA ARG A 104 1.56 -0.71 24.10
C ARG A 104 1.22 0.45 25.05
N LEU A 105 1.27 1.69 24.56
CA LEU A 105 0.98 2.90 25.33
C LEU A 105 -0.49 3.29 25.22
N ASP A 106 -0.94 4.11 26.16
CA ASP A 106 -2.27 4.71 26.07
C ASP A 106 -2.35 5.66 24.87
N GLN A 107 -3.38 5.50 24.05
CA GLN A 107 -3.52 6.24 22.80
C GLN A 107 -3.74 7.73 23.06
N ALA A 108 -4.64 8.07 23.98
CA ALA A 108 -5.02 9.45 24.27
C ALA A 108 -3.84 10.21 24.89
N ALA A 109 -3.11 9.58 25.79
CA ALA A 109 -1.92 10.16 26.40
C ALA A 109 -0.83 10.49 25.36
N VAL A 110 -0.63 9.62 24.36
CA VAL A 110 0.30 9.92 23.26
C VAL A 110 -0.22 11.11 22.43
N GLU A 111 -1.49 11.10 22.03
CA GLU A 111 -2.12 12.18 21.24
C GLU A 111 -2.14 13.55 21.96
N GLU A 112 -2.17 13.58 23.30
CA GLU A 112 -2.05 14.83 24.07
C GLU A 112 -0.62 15.41 24.03
N MET A 113 0.38 14.54 23.95
CA MET A 113 1.79 14.94 23.92
C MET A 113 2.30 15.33 22.53
N VAL A 114 1.66 14.82 21.48
CA VAL A 114 2.08 15.07 20.09
C VAL A 114 0.92 15.63 19.28
N THR A 115 1.17 16.65 18.46
CA THR A 115 0.10 17.24 17.63
C THR A 115 -0.34 16.26 16.53
N GLY A 116 -1.50 15.60 16.73
CA GLY A 116 -2.09 14.70 15.76
C GLY A 116 -3.11 13.74 16.37
N SER A 117 -3.66 12.86 15.54
CA SER A 117 -4.56 11.78 15.96
C SER A 117 -4.24 10.49 15.20
N PHE A 118 -4.33 9.35 15.85
CA PHE A 118 -4.20 8.06 15.17
C PHE A 118 -5.44 7.78 14.33
N VAL A 119 -5.24 7.49 13.05
CA VAL A 119 -6.33 7.26 12.09
C VAL A 119 -6.26 5.85 11.55
N ASP A 120 -7.40 5.17 11.49
CA ASP A 120 -7.53 3.87 10.82
C ASP A 120 -6.83 3.88 9.44
N LEU A 121 -6.06 2.83 9.16
CA LEU A 121 -5.22 2.79 7.96
C LEU A 121 -6.06 2.98 6.69
N ARG A 122 -7.24 2.37 6.55
CA ARG A 122 -8.07 2.53 5.33
C ARG A 122 -8.55 3.97 5.20
N LYS A 123 -9.01 4.56 6.31
CA LYS A 123 -9.41 5.97 6.35
C LYS A 123 -8.24 6.91 6.00
N SER A 124 -7.03 6.61 6.47
CA SER A 124 -5.85 7.45 6.21
C SER A 124 -5.56 7.62 4.71
N PHE A 125 -5.77 6.59 3.88
CA PHE A 125 -5.57 6.66 2.43
C PHE A 125 -6.54 7.61 1.72
N PHE A 126 -7.68 7.94 2.32
CA PHE A 126 -8.60 8.97 1.81
C PHE A 126 -8.20 10.38 2.26
N LEU A 127 -7.46 10.50 3.36
CA LEU A 127 -7.09 11.78 3.97
C LEU A 127 -5.71 12.29 3.52
N LEU A 128 -4.78 11.37 3.23
CA LEU A 128 -3.39 11.67 2.94
C LEU A 128 -3.21 12.35 1.57
N SER A 129 -2.29 13.32 1.56
CA SER A 129 -1.71 13.83 0.32
C SER A 129 -0.88 12.71 -0.35
N GLY A 130 -1.03 12.51 -1.67
CA GLY A 130 -0.59 11.27 -2.33
C GLY A 130 0.90 10.95 -2.25
N ALA A 131 1.76 11.93 -1.95
CA ALA A 131 3.19 11.70 -1.77
C ALA A 131 3.52 10.88 -0.51
N GLU A 132 2.63 10.90 0.50
CA GLU A 132 2.90 10.32 1.83
C GLU A 132 2.22 8.96 2.03
N ALA A 133 1.18 8.64 1.23
CA ALA A 133 0.50 7.34 1.29
C ALA A 133 1.45 6.14 1.12
N PRO A 134 2.42 6.15 0.18
CA PRO A 134 3.39 5.05 0.06
C PRO A 134 4.28 4.88 1.29
N LEU A 135 4.61 5.98 1.98
CA LEU A 135 5.44 5.95 3.19
C LEU A 135 4.68 5.29 4.34
N VAL A 136 3.42 5.68 4.54
CA VAL A 136 2.52 5.09 5.54
C VAL A 136 2.26 3.62 5.24
N ALA A 137 2.00 3.27 3.97
CA ALA A 137 1.83 1.89 3.53
C ALA A 137 3.03 1.02 3.89
N LYS A 138 4.24 1.49 3.57
CA LYS A 138 5.49 0.80 3.84
C LYS A 138 5.75 0.63 5.34
N GLY A 139 5.60 1.71 6.11
CA GLY A 139 5.79 1.66 7.57
C GLY A 139 4.83 0.68 8.23
N GLN A 140 3.56 0.72 7.85
CA GLN A 140 2.56 -0.19 8.38
C GLN A 140 2.87 -1.66 8.02
N ALA A 141 3.23 -1.95 6.76
CA ALA A 141 3.52 -3.31 6.33
C ALA A 141 4.74 -3.91 7.04
N LEU A 142 5.81 -3.11 7.22
CA LEU A 142 7.01 -3.55 7.93
C LEU A 142 6.74 -3.77 9.43
N LEU A 143 6.00 -2.87 10.08
CA LEU A 143 5.60 -3.02 11.48
C LEU A 143 4.73 -4.29 11.67
N ARG A 144 3.75 -4.52 10.77
CA ARG A 144 2.92 -5.73 10.78
C ARG A 144 3.77 -6.98 10.64
N TRP A 145 4.71 -7.01 9.70
CA TRP A 145 5.62 -8.14 9.52
C TRP A 145 6.41 -8.46 10.79
N HIS A 146 6.94 -7.45 11.48
CA HIS A 146 7.62 -7.67 12.75
C HIS A 146 6.70 -8.22 13.86
N GLN A 147 5.42 -7.83 13.89
CA GLN A 147 4.44 -8.37 14.84
C GLN A 147 4.11 -9.85 14.57
N THR A 148 4.11 -10.28 13.31
CA THR A 148 3.71 -11.66 12.92
C THR A 148 4.88 -12.62 12.70
N SER A 149 6.12 -12.12 12.59
CA SER A 149 7.30 -12.94 12.24
C SER A 149 8.33 -13.03 13.36
N GLY A 150 7.88 -13.04 14.62
CA GLY A 150 8.74 -13.12 15.81
C GLY A 150 9.57 -14.41 15.91
N PHE A 151 9.09 -15.51 15.31
CA PHE A 151 9.67 -16.84 15.41
C PHE A 151 9.99 -17.40 14.02
N SER A 152 10.99 -18.29 13.95
CA SER A 152 11.36 -18.96 12.70
C SER A 152 10.33 -20.01 12.33
N SER A 153 9.83 -19.99 11.10
CA SER A 153 8.93 -21.04 10.58
C SER A 153 9.61 -22.41 10.47
N ALA A 154 10.94 -22.45 10.35
CA ALA A 154 11.70 -23.70 10.21
C ALA A 154 11.97 -24.39 11.55
N THR A 155 12.19 -23.62 12.63
CA THR A 155 12.65 -24.17 13.92
C THR A 155 11.74 -23.85 15.11
N GLY A 156 10.77 -22.94 14.96
CA GLY A 156 9.95 -22.42 16.04
C GLY A 156 10.70 -21.51 17.04
N GLN A 157 12.00 -21.27 16.85
CA GLN A 157 12.80 -20.47 17.78
C GLN A 157 12.64 -18.96 17.54
N PRO A 158 12.81 -18.11 18.59
CA PRO A 158 12.80 -16.66 18.44
C PRO A 158 13.84 -16.18 17.42
N THR A 159 13.48 -15.15 16.66
CA THR A 159 14.37 -14.50 15.69
C THR A 159 14.78 -13.12 16.20
N ARG A 160 15.95 -12.65 15.79
CA ARG A 160 16.46 -11.31 16.12
C ARG A 160 16.45 -10.44 14.87
N ARG A 161 15.95 -9.21 15.00
CA ARG A 161 16.00 -8.20 13.95
C ARG A 161 17.36 -7.50 13.92
N ASN A 162 17.75 -6.97 12.76
CA ASN A 162 18.80 -5.95 12.71
C ASN A 162 18.26 -4.57 13.11
N GLN A 163 19.14 -3.58 13.28
CA GLN A 163 18.76 -2.23 13.71
C GLN A 163 17.78 -1.56 12.75
N ALA A 164 17.97 -1.75 11.44
CA ALA A 164 17.09 -1.19 10.43
C ALA A 164 15.70 -1.88 10.35
N GLY A 165 15.53 -3.06 10.95
CA GLY A 165 14.33 -3.88 10.78
C GLY A 165 14.11 -4.38 9.35
N SER A 166 15.17 -4.49 8.55
CA SER A 166 15.08 -4.99 7.17
C SER A 166 15.12 -6.52 7.07
N GLN A 167 15.52 -7.19 8.14
CA GLN A 167 15.62 -8.65 8.20
C GLN A 167 15.49 -9.16 9.63
N ARG A 168 15.25 -10.47 9.75
CA ARG A 168 15.27 -11.21 11.01
C ARG A 168 16.13 -12.46 10.84
N VAL A 169 16.92 -12.80 11.85
CA VAL A 169 17.83 -13.95 11.83
C VAL A 169 17.46 -14.90 12.96
N CYS A 170 17.28 -16.17 12.64
CA CYS A 170 17.13 -17.21 13.65
C CYS A 170 18.51 -17.57 14.21
N SER A 171 18.75 -17.33 15.50
CA SER A 171 20.07 -17.59 16.10
C SER A 171 20.44 -19.08 16.13
N SER A 172 19.46 -20.00 16.09
CA SER A 172 19.72 -21.44 16.15
C SER A 172 20.07 -22.05 14.78
N SER A 173 19.47 -21.55 13.69
CA SER A 173 19.67 -22.10 12.34
C SER A 173 20.47 -21.19 11.40
N GLY A 174 20.66 -19.91 11.75
CA GLY A 174 21.26 -18.91 10.88
C GLY A 174 20.35 -18.45 9.73
N ILE A 175 19.12 -18.98 9.62
CA ILE A 175 18.19 -18.62 8.54
C ILE A 175 17.79 -17.15 8.67
N ILE A 176 17.93 -16.43 7.56
CA ILE A 176 17.51 -15.04 7.41
C ILE A 176 16.12 -14.99 6.78
N SER A 177 15.22 -14.25 7.39
CA SER A 177 13.88 -13.97 6.87
C SER A 177 13.77 -12.49 6.52
N TYR A 178 13.18 -12.22 5.36
CA TYR A 178 12.93 -10.88 4.86
C TYR A 178 11.43 -10.56 4.88
N PRO A 179 11.03 -9.28 4.90
CA PRO A 179 9.64 -8.88 4.72
C PRO A 179 9.07 -9.45 3.41
N THR A 180 7.88 -10.03 3.49
CA THR A 180 7.22 -10.69 2.35
C THR A 180 6.09 -9.84 1.80
N MET A 181 5.79 -10.05 0.52
CA MET A 181 4.63 -9.49 -0.17
C MET A 181 3.98 -10.59 -1.00
N CYS A 182 2.66 -10.69 -0.97
CA CYS A 182 1.93 -11.63 -1.82
C CYS A 182 1.70 -11.00 -3.21
N PRO A 183 2.08 -11.67 -4.32
CA PRO A 183 1.79 -11.17 -5.67
C PRO A 183 0.28 -11.20 -5.93
N VAL A 184 -0.24 -10.11 -6.48
CA VAL A 184 -1.66 -9.96 -6.82
C VAL A 184 -1.76 -9.29 -8.19
N VAL A 185 -2.53 -9.88 -9.10
CA VAL A 185 -2.90 -9.22 -10.35
C VAL A 185 -4.13 -8.36 -10.14
N ILE A 186 -4.16 -7.18 -10.75
CA ILE A 186 -5.35 -6.34 -10.82
C ILE A 186 -5.56 -5.90 -12.25
N VAL A 187 -6.74 -6.18 -12.80
CA VAL A 187 -7.00 -6.07 -14.22
C VAL A 187 -8.28 -5.28 -14.49
N LEU A 188 -8.16 -4.29 -15.38
CA LEU A 188 -9.32 -3.63 -15.97
C LEU A 188 -9.63 -4.28 -17.32
N VAL A 189 -10.76 -4.97 -17.39
CA VAL A 189 -11.21 -5.71 -18.58
C VAL A 189 -12.09 -4.82 -19.44
N SER A 190 -11.86 -4.79 -20.75
CA SER A 190 -12.57 -3.92 -21.70
C SER A 190 -13.01 -4.68 -22.96
N ASP A 191 -14.23 -4.39 -23.45
CA ASP A 191 -14.73 -4.87 -24.76
C ASP A 191 -14.40 -3.89 -25.90
N GLY A 192 -13.69 -2.80 -25.59
CA GLY A 192 -13.34 -1.73 -26.53
C GLY A 192 -14.26 -0.51 -26.46
N THR A 193 -15.42 -0.62 -25.82
CA THR A 193 -16.37 0.50 -25.63
C THR A 193 -16.79 0.70 -24.17
N ARG A 194 -16.74 -0.39 -23.38
CA ARG A 194 -17.10 -0.47 -21.97
C ARG A 194 -16.01 -1.21 -21.21
N CYS A 195 -15.98 -1.05 -19.89
CA CYS A 195 -15.12 -1.84 -19.01
C CYS A 195 -15.93 -2.58 -17.95
N VAL A 196 -15.40 -3.70 -17.47
CA VAL A 196 -15.97 -4.44 -16.34
C VAL A 196 -15.44 -3.85 -15.05
N LEU A 197 -16.35 -3.55 -14.12
CA LEU A 197 -15.99 -3.29 -12.73
C LEU A 197 -16.79 -4.23 -11.82
N GLY A 198 -16.12 -4.73 -10.79
CA GLY A 198 -16.68 -5.63 -9.78
C GLY A 198 -16.71 -4.99 -8.39
N ARG A 199 -17.51 -5.58 -7.50
CA ARG A 199 -17.51 -5.28 -6.06
C ARG A 199 -17.70 -6.55 -5.24
N GLN A 200 -16.98 -6.61 -4.12
CA GLN A 200 -17.17 -7.63 -3.09
C GLN A 200 -18.15 -7.12 -2.02
N ALA A 201 -18.80 -8.01 -1.29
CA ALA A 201 -19.74 -7.64 -0.22
C ALA A 201 -19.08 -6.78 0.89
N ALA A 202 -17.78 -6.97 1.13
CA ALA A 202 -17.01 -6.20 2.10
C ALA A 202 -16.72 -4.75 1.65
N PHE A 203 -16.93 -4.42 0.37
CA PHE A 203 -16.67 -3.08 -0.13
C PHE A 203 -17.77 -2.12 0.32
N PRO A 204 -17.42 -0.86 0.64
CA PRO A 204 -18.41 0.19 0.85
C PRO A 204 -19.47 0.19 -0.26
N ARG A 205 -20.74 0.35 0.12
CA ARG A 205 -21.86 0.33 -0.83
C ARG A 205 -21.64 1.33 -1.97
N GLY A 206 -21.89 0.89 -3.20
CA GLY A 206 -21.69 1.69 -4.42
C GLY A 206 -20.24 1.80 -4.91
N MET A 207 -19.26 1.30 -4.16
CA MET A 207 -17.87 1.26 -4.64
C MET A 207 -17.67 0.07 -5.59
N TYR A 208 -17.17 0.34 -6.80
CA TYR A 208 -16.78 -0.67 -7.80
C TYR A 208 -15.32 -0.47 -8.20
N SER A 209 -14.60 -1.56 -8.43
CA SER A 209 -13.17 -1.58 -8.73
C SER A 209 -12.86 -2.51 -9.91
N ALA A 210 -11.64 -2.40 -10.44
CA ALA A 210 -11.06 -3.43 -11.29
C ALA A 210 -10.99 -4.79 -10.54
N LEU A 211 -11.01 -5.88 -11.31
CA LEU A 211 -10.96 -7.26 -10.82
C LEU A 211 -9.54 -7.57 -10.30
N ALA A 212 -9.41 -8.36 -9.24
CA ALA A 212 -8.10 -8.64 -8.67
C ALA A 212 -8.07 -9.93 -7.86
N GLY A 213 -7.00 -10.70 -8.01
CA GLY A 213 -6.76 -11.88 -7.21
C GLY A 213 -5.30 -12.30 -7.13
N PHE A 214 -5.06 -13.27 -6.26
CA PHE A 214 -3.70 -13.70 -5.91
C PHE A 214 -3.13 -14.59 -7.01
N CYS A 215 -1.81 -14.51 -7.20
CA CYS A 215 -1.13 -15.47 -8.05
C CYS A 215 -0.90 -16.78 -7.28
N ASP A 216 -1.21 -17.90 -7.92
CA ASP A 216 -0.94 -19.21 -7.36
C ASP A 216 0.52 -19.64 -7.57
N MET A 217 0.94 -20.64 -6.80
CA MET A 217 2.29 -21.18 -6.89
C MET A 217 2.52 -21.83 -8.25
N GLY A 218 3.53 -21.35 -8.97
CA GLY A 218 3.88 -21.85 -10.31
C GLY A 218 3.16 -21.13 -11.45
N GLU A 219 2.26 -20.21 -11.13
CA GLU A 219 1.51 -19.42 -12.10
C GLU A 219 2.31 -18.19 -12.55
N SER A 220 2.30 -17.91 -13.86
CA SER A 220 2.72 -16.60 -14.38
C SER A 220 1.68 -15.52 -14.08
N LEU A 221 2.06 -14.26 -14.22
CA LEU A 221 1.15 -13.14 -14.00
C LEU A 221 0.01 -13.14 -15.02
N GLU A 222 0.32 -13.50 -16.26
CA GLU A 222 -0.62 -13.59 -17.35
C GLU A 222 -1.62 -14.74 -17.13
N GLU A 223 -1.16 -15.90 -16.65
CA GLU A 223 -2.03 -17.02 -16.29
C GLU A 223 -2.97 -16.64 -15.14
N ALA A 224 -2.44 -16.05 -14.06
CA ALA A 224 -3.24 -15.58 -12.93
C ALA A 224 -4.32 -14.60 -13.37
N LEU A 225 -3.96 -13.63 -14.20
CA LEU A 225 -4.91 -12.65 -14.71
C LEU A 225 -6.00 -13.31 -15.55
N CYS A 226 -5.66 -14.21 -16.46
CA CYS A 226 -6.64 -14.91 -17.28
C CYS A 226 -7.56 -15.80 -16.44
N ARG A 227 -7.01 -16.51 -15.45
CA ARG A 227 -7.76 -17.33 -14.51
C ARG A 227 -8.75 -16.50 -13.70
N GLU A 228 -8.29 -15.44 -13.05
CA GLU A 228 -9.14 -14.57 -12.22
C GLU A 228 -10.30 -13.95 -13.02
N VAL A 229 -10.05 -13.53 -14.26
CA VAL A 229 -11.12 -13.01 -15.13
C VAL A 229 -12.12 -14.10 -15.53
N ALA A 230 -11.64 -15.32 -15.77
CA ALA A 230 -12.51 -16.46 -16.09
C ALA A 230 -13.33 -16.90 -14.86
N GLU A 231 -12.72 -16.95 -13.68
CA GLU A 231 -13.36 -17.35 -12.41
C GLU A 231 -14.40 -16.32 -11.94
N GLU A 232 -14.03 -15.05 -11.83
CA GLU A 232 -14.89 -14.03 -11.23
C GLU A 232 -16.05 -13.60 -12.15
N VAL A 233 -15.82 -13.53 -13.46
CA VAL A 233 -16.79 -12.94 -14.41
C VAL A 233 -17.06 -13.76 -15.69
N GLY A 234 -16.41 -14.91 -15.86
CA GLY A 234 -16.69 -15.84 -16.96
C GLY A 234 -16.26 -15.34 -18.34
N LEU A 235 -15.24 -14.46 -18.42
CA LEU A 235 -14.77 -13.91 -19.69
C LEU A 235 -13.43 -14.51 -20.13
N GLU A 236 -13.24 -14.66 -21.44
CA GLU A 236 -11.98 -15.08 -22.04
C GLU A 236 -11.15 -13.87 -22.50
N VAL A 237 -9.96 -13.72 -21.92
CA VAL A 237 -9.02 -12.64 -22.23
C VAL A 237 -8.34 -12.88 -23.57
N LEU A 238 -8.37 -11.88 -24.45
CA LEU A 238 -7.73 -11.91 -25.77
C LEU A 238 -6.31 -11.34 -25.75
N SER A 239 -6.10 -10.25 -25.02
CA SER A 239 -4.78 -9.65 -24.87
C SER A 239 -4.65 -8.89 -23.56
N VAL A 240 -3.42 -8.84 -23.05
CA VAL A 240 -3.04 -8.21 -21.79
C VAL A 240 -1.96 -7.16 -22.06
N SER A 241 -2.06 -6.02 -21.37
CA SER A 241 -1.02 -5.00 -21.37
C SER A 241 -0.75 -4.50 -19.95
N TYR A 242 0.52 -4.53 -19.55
CA TYR A 242 0.93 -4.01 -18.24
C TYR A 242 0.84 -2.49 -18.19
N SER A 243 0.33 -1.96 -17.09
CA SER A 243 0.28 -0.52 -16.78
C SER A 243 1.32 -0.13 -15.74
N SER A 244 1.19 -0.67 -14.53
CA SER A 244 1.97 -0.24 -13.38
C SER A 244 1.93 -1.25 -12.24
N SER A 245 2.71 -1.02 -11.20
CA SER A 245 2.67 -1.83 -9.98
C SER A 245 2.57 -0.95 -8.75
N GLN A 246 2.03 -1.53 -7.68
CA GLN A 246 1.82 -0.84 -6.41
C GLN A 246 2.00 -1.82 -5.25
N HIS A 247 2.80 -1.42 -4.26
CA HIS A 247 2.70 -2.04 -2.93
C HIS A 247 1.39 -1.60 -2.27
N TRP A 248 0.64 -2.57 -1.75
CA TRP A 248 -0.63 -2.34 -1.09
C TRP A 248 -0.62 -2.97 0.30
N PRO A 249 -0.87 -2.22 1.38
CA PRO A 249 -0.71 -2.74 2.74
C PRO A 249 -1.82 -3.71 3.18
N PHE A 250 -2.89 -3.86 2.38
CA PHE A 250 -4.04 -4.69 2.71
C PHE A 250 -4.14 -5.96 1.85
N PRO A 251 -4.63 -7.09 2.38
CA PRO A 251 -4.88 -7.35 3.80
C PRO A 251 -3.59 -7.62 4.60
N HIS A 252 -2.57 -8.21 3.96
CA HIS A 252 -1.34 -8.68 4.62
C HIS A 252 -0.04 -8.28 3.89
N SER A 253 -0.02 -7.12 3.22
CA SER A 253 1.06 -6.65 2.32
C SER A 253 1.08 -7.39 0.98
N SER A 254 0.48 -6.77 -0.03
CA SER A 254 0.39 -7.29 -1.39
C SER A 254 1.25 -6.47 -2.36
N PHE A 255 1.77 -7.13 -3.38
CA PHE A 255 2.42 -6.51 -4.53
C PHE A 255 1.47 -6.59 -5.72
N MET A 256 0.74 -5.49 -5.95
CA MET A 256 -0.29 -5.38 -6.98
C MET A 256 0.36 -5.09 -8.33
N LEU A 257 -0.01 -5.87 -9.35
CA LEU A 257 0.43 -5.73 -10.73
C LEU A 257 -0.78 -5.37 -11.59
N GLY A 258 -0.82 -4.10 -12.00
CA GLY A 258 -1.92 -3.50 -12.72
C GLY A 258 -1.81 -3.70 -14.22
N CYS A 259 -2.84 -4.30 -14.81
CA CYS A 259 -2.93 -4.60 -16.23
C CYS A 259 -4.26 -4.10 -16.82
N HIS A 260 -4.25 -3.86 -18.13
CA HIS A 260 -5.46 -3.75 -18.94
C HIS A 260 -5.61 -5.03 -19.75
N ALA A 261 -6.84 -5.54 -19.84
CA ALA A 261 -7.16 -6.70 -20.65
C ALA A 261 -8.27 -6.38 -21.64
N SER A 262 -8.21 -7.01 -22.81
CA SER A 262 -9.28 -6.94 -23.82
C SER A 262 -9.97 -8.28 -23.94
N VAL A 263 -11.27 -8.24 -24.22
CA VAL A 263 -12.10 -9.41 -24.51
C VAL A 263 -12.81 -9.22 -25.84
N SER A 264 -13.33 -10.30 -26.41
CA SER A 264 -14.08 -10.23 -27.67
C SER A 264 -15.39 -9.46 -27.48
N PRO A 265 -15.69 -8.45 -28.31
CA PRO A 265 -17.00 -7.79 -28.30
C PRO A 265 -18.15 -8.76 -28.60
N ALA A 266 -17.87 -9.90 -29.25
CA ALA A 266 -18.86 -10.94 -29.53
C ALA A 266 -19.16 -11.82 -28.30
N HIS A 267 -18.29 -11.88 -27.31
CA HIS A 267 -18.42 -12.72 -26.11
C HIS A 267 -18.34 -11.86 -24.84
N THR A 268 -19.42 -11.13 -24.55
CA THR A 268 -19.50 -10.16 -23.43
C THR A 268 -20.49 -10.57 -22.33
N GLN A 269 -21.02 -11.79 -22.38
CA GLN A 269 -21.91 -12.29 -21.34
C GLN A 269 -21.13 -12.50 -20.04
N LEU A 270 -21.49 -11.76 -18.99
CA LEU A 270 -20.90 -11.94 -17.67
C LEU A 270 -21.57 -13.13 -16.96
N ILE A 271 -20.75 -14.05 -16.46
CA ILE A 271 -21.15 -15.11 -15.56
C ILE A 271 -20.43 -14.82 -14.25
N VAL A 272 -21.08 -14.03 -13.40
CA VAL A 272 -20.48 -13.53 -12.16
C VAL A 272 -20.50 -14.63 -11.11
N ASP A 273 -19.34 -15.02 -10.58
CA ASP A 273 -19.29 -15.87 -9.40
C ASP A 273 -19.70 -15.07 -8.16
N ARG A 274 -20.88 -15.41 -7.64
CA ARG A 274 -21.46 -14.77 -6.45
C ARG A 274 -20.84 -15.25 -5.14
N SER A 275 -19.96 -16.26 -5.19
CA SER A 275 -19.18 -16.70 -4.04
C SER A 275 -18.08 -15.67 -3.67
N GLU A 276 -17.55 -14.97 -4.68
CA GLU A 276 -16.50 -13.97 -4.52
C GLU A 276 -17.01 -12.54 -4.69
N LEU A 277 -17.80 -12.28 -5.73
CA LEU A 277 -18.30 -10.95 -6.06
C LEU A 277 -19.76 -10.78 -5.67
N GLU A 278 -20.05 -9.68 -4.96
CA GLU A 278 -21.43 -9.27 -4.74
C GLU A 278 -22.07 -8.85 -6.06
N ASP A 279 -21.33 -8.15 -6.93
CA ASP A 279 -21.80 -7.72 -8.24
C ASP A 279 -20.65 -7.39 -9.20
N ALA A 280 -20.85 -7.64 -10.50
CA ALA A 280 -19.96 -7.20 -11.57
C ALA A 280 -20.78 -6.83 -12.82
N ARG A 281 -20.43 -5.71 -13.43
CA ARG A 281 -21.20 -5.14 -14.56
C ARG A 281 -20.29 -4.46 -15.56
N TRP A 282 -20.79 -4.37 -16.79
CA TRP A 282 -20.23 -3.49 -17.81
C TRP A 282 -20.61 -2.04 -17.52
N PHE A 283 -19.63 -1.14 -17.56
CA PHE A 283 -19.80 0.30 -17.41
C PHE A 283 -19.32 1.01 -18.67
N SER A 284 -20.16 1.91 -19.18
CA SER A 284 -19.82 2.77 -20.30
C SER A 284 -18.77 3.82 -19.92
N LEU A 285 -18.07 4.35 -20.94
CA LEU A 285 -17.15 5.47 -20.77
C LEU A 285 -17.80 6.65 -20.03
N GLN A 286 -19.05 6.98 -20.36
CA GLN A 286 -19.78 8.10 -19.74
C GLN A 286 -20.08 7.85 -18.25
N GLU A 287 -20.49 6.64 -17.88
CA GLU A 287 -20.72 6.27 -16.48
C GLU A 287 -19.44 6.36 -15.66
N VAL A 288 -18.34 5.82 -16.18
CA VAL A 288 -17.04 5.85 -15.52
C VAL A 288 -16.51 7.28 -15.39
N MET A 289 -16.59 8.08 -16.45
CA MET A 289 -16.20 9.49 -16.40
C MET A 289 -17.03 10.28 -15.38
N SER A 290 -18.32 10.01 -15.29
CA SER A 290 -19.20 10.61 -14.28
C SER A 290 -18.76 10.20 -12.88
N ALA A 291 -18.48 8.90 -12.66
CA ALA A 291 -18.04 8.35 -11.38
C ALA A 291 -16.68 8.91 -10.92
N LEU A 292 -15.75 9.20 -11.84
CA LEU A 292 -14.46 9.84 -11.53
C LEU A 292 -14.62 11.25 -10.96
N GLN A 293 -15.73 11.95 -11.23
CA GLN A 293 -16.03 13.26 -10.66
C GLN A 293 -16.69 13.18 -9.29
N VAL A 294 -17.15 12.01 -8.87
CA VAL A 294 -17.89 11.85 -7.62
C VAL A 294 -16.92 11.83 -6.43
N LYS A 295 -17.17 12.71 -5.47
CA LYS A 295 -16.51 12.69 -4.16
C LYS A 295 -17.46 12.05 -3.15
N PRO A 296 -17.22 10.82 -2.67
CA PRO A 296 -18.10 10.19 -1.70
C PRO A 296 -18.15 11.05 -0.43
N ARG A 297 -19.34 11.52 -0.07
CA ARG A 297 -19.60 12.25 1.19
C ARG A 297 -20.09 11.26 2.25
N ARG A 298 -19.95 11.60 3.54
CA ARG A 298 -20.59 10.84 4.62
C ARG A 298 -22.11 10.90 4.45
N GLY A 299 -22.79 9.75 4.45
CA GLY A 299 -24.23 9.66 4.29
C GLY A 299 -24.61 8.63 3.22
N ASP A 300 -25.48 9.02 2.30
CA ASP A 300 -25.92 8.18 1.19
C ASP A 300 -24.83 8.06 0.12
N PRO A 301 -24.19 6.87 -0.02
CA PRO A 301 -23.21 6.68 -1.07
C PRO A 301 -23.91 6.68 -2.43
N PRO A 302 -23.29 7.29 -3.46
CA PRO A 302 -23.81 7.26 -4.82
C PRO A 302 -23.90 5.80 -5.31
N PRO A 303 -24.77 5.51 -6.29
CA PRO A 303 -24.92 4.16 -6.83
C PRO A 303 -23.63 3.60 -7.45
N LEU A 304 -22.74 4.49 -7.90
CA LEU A 304 -21.42 4.17 -8.41
C LEU A 304 -20.41 5.22 -7.93
N TRP A 305 -19.34 4.78 -7.30
CA TRP A 305 -18.13 5.55 -7.05
C TRP A 305 -16.89 4.64 -7.09
N LEU A 306 -15.73 5.25 -7.26
CA LEU A 306 -14.49 4.54 -7.56
C LEU A 306 -13.49 4.61 -6.39
N PRO A 307 -12.52 3.68 -6.32
CA PRO A 307 -11.45 3.70 -5.34
C PRO A 307 -10.72 5.06 -5.29
N PRO A 308 -10.08 5.40 -4.16
CA PRO A 308 -9.35 6.66 -4.02
C PRO A 308 -8.24 6.80 -5.06
N LYS A 309 -7.85 8.04 -5.36
CA LYS A 309 -6.87 8.38 -6.42
C LYS A 309 -5.52 7.66 -6.31
N HIS A 310 -5.15 7.24 -5.10
CA HIS A 310 -3.89 6.56 -4.84
C HIS A 310 -3.95 5.05 -5.08
N ALA A 311 -5.15 4.46 -5.24
CA ALA A 311 -5.30 3.05 -5.54
C ALA A 311 -4.99 2.78 -7.02
N ILE A 312 -4.25 1.70 -7.30
CA ILE A 312 -3.92 1.28 -8.67
C ILE A 312 -5.17 1.03 -9.52
N ALA A 313 -6.27 0.57 -8.92
CA ALA A 313 -7.57 0.47 -9.60
C ALA A 313 -8.04 1.82 -10.18
N HIS A 314 -7.94 2.91 -9.41
CA HIS A 314 -8.31 4.26 -9.88
C HIS A 314 -7.42 4.69 -11.05
N ARG A 315 -6.13 4.36 -10.97
CA ARG A 315 -5.17 4.64 -12.05
C ARG A 315 -5.53 3.89 -13.33
N LEU A 316 -5.77 2.57 -13.26
CA LEU A 316 -6.18 1.77 -14.42
C LEU A 316 -7.45 2.35 -15.05
N ILE A 317 -8.46 2.66 -14.23
CA ILE A 317 -9.71 3.25 -14.71
C ILE A 317 -9.45 4.60 -15.42
N THR A 318 -8.63 5.46 -14.83
CA THR A 318 -8.27 6.76 -15.42
C THR A 318 -7.54 6.59 -16.75
N GLU A 319 -6.54 5.70 -16.81
CA GLU A 319 -5.79 5.40 -18.03
C GLU A 319 -6.72 4.89 -19.15
N TRP A 320 -7.66 4.00 -18.83
CA TRP A 320 -8.64 3.52 -19.80
C TRP A 320 -9.53 4.65 -20.33
N THR A 321 -10.05 5.53 -19.46
CA THR A 321 -10.85 6.67 -19.92
C THR A 321 -10.07 7.59 -20.87
N GLN A 322 -8.78 7.82 -20.59
CA GLN A 322 -7.90 8.63 -21.45
C GLN A 322 -7.67 7.95 -22.80
N LEU A 323 -7.44 6.64 -22.82
CA LEU A 323 -7.26 5.87 -24.05
C LEU A 323 -8.53 5.94 -24.93
N MET A 324 -9.72 5.74 -24.35
CA MET A 324 -10.98 5.78 -25.11
C MET A 324 -11.29 7.17 -25.69
N GLN A 325 -10.88 8.24 -25.00
CA GLN A 325 -11.01 9.62 -25.51
C GLN A 325 -10.06 9.94 -26.66
N THR A 326 -8.93 9.25 -26.77
CA THR A 326 -7.99 9.46 -27.90
C THR A 326 -8.39 8.71 -29.18
N VAL A 327 -9.27 7.72 -29.07
CA VAL A 327 -9.74 6.90 -30.18
C VAL A 327 -11.09 7.39 -30.75
N SER A 328 -11.80 8.25 -29.99
CA SER A 328 -13.08 8.88 -30.38
C SER A 328 -12.85 10.22 -31.08
#